data_AF-A0A383C6A4-F1
#
_entry.id   AF-A0A383C6A4-F1
#
_cell.length_a   1.000
_cell.length_b   1.000
_cell.length_c   1.000
_cell.angle_alpha   90.00
_cell.angle_beta   90.00
_cell.angle_gamma   90.00
#
_symmetry.space_group_name_H-M   'P 1'
#
loop_
_entity.id
_entity.type
_entity.pdbx_description
1 polymer ?
#
loop_
_entity_poly.entity_id
_entity_poly.type
_entity_poly.pdbx_seq_one_letter_code
_entity_poly.pdbx_strand_id
1 'polypeptide(L)'
;LVKLPRITTHGKTGYCPATPPKERSTVIARVWGRRVEKNGQLCKSCTSQENYIEDVFDIPNAMQREVANAAKKGDRFRLPDALVRHMVTYTYLGQLDVRPVASPVSQSRSKIHALEWWAEPAPSVKGSQRYRITGKSDVEINHAGRAGGVGRFHHRVSLQWRGFFDLDENAIINLGLWAEGQEQLQWGHRVLQLTPDPDVAHLKAGRYINIDSPVRYGITGQPAHGKNIWKGEGPPPQLTNP
;
A
#
# COMPACT_ATOMS: atom_id res chain seq x y z
N LEU A 1 -31.17 -27.91 13.06
CA LEU A 1 -29.71 -27.83 12.81
C LEU A 1 -29.49 -27.30 11.40
N VAL A 2 -29.14 -26.01 11.27
CA VAL A 2 -28.79 -25.42 9.97
C VAL A 2 -27.42 -25.98 9.58
N LYS A 3 -27.36 -26.76 8.50
CA LYS A 3 -26.07 -27.22 7.94
C LYS A 3 -25.37 -26.00 7.35
N LEU A 4 -24.24 -25.62 7.92
CA LEU A 4 -23.35 -24.64 7.31
C LEU A 4 -22.91 -25.15 5.92
N PRO A 5 -22.84 -24.28 4.91
CA PRO A 5 -22.37 -24.66 3.59
C PRO A 5 -20.95 -25.22 3.68
N ARG A 6 -20.68 -26.32 2.97
CA ARG A 6 -19.33 -26.89 2.89
C ARG A 6 -18.42 -25.90 2.20
N ILE A 7 -17.28 -25.61 2.81
CA ILE A 7 -16.21 -24.85 2.17
C ILE A 7 -15.70 -25.68 0.99
N THR A 8 -16.01 -25.24 -0.22
CA THR A 8 -15.50 -25.83 -1.46
C THR A 8 -14.09 -25.32 -1.67
N THR A 9 -13.09 -26.16 -1.46
CA THR A 9 -11.72 -25.87 -1.91
C THR A 9 -11.67 -25.96 -3.43
N HIS A 10 -11.20 -24.91 -4.10
CA HIS A 10 -10.88 -25.02 -5.53
C HIS A 10 -9.81 -26.10 -5.76
N GLY A 11 -9.95 -26.87 -6.85
CA GLY A 11 -8.95 -27.85 -7.25
C GLY A 11 -7.60 -27.20 -7.58
N LYS A 12 -6.54 -28.00 -7.72
CA LYS A 12 -5.17 -27.51 -8.03
C LYS A 12 -5.07 -26.66 -9.32
N THR A 13 -6.06 -26.76 -10.19
CA THR A 13 -6.19 -26.02 -11.46
C THR A 13 -7.21 -24.88 -11.41
N GLY A 14 -7.99 -24.78 -10.33
CA GLY A 14 -8.95 -23.69 -10.13
C GLY A 14 -8.25 -22.46 -9.56
N TYR A 15 -8.65 -21.27 -10.02
CA TYR A 15 -8.14 -20.02 -9.46
C TYR A 15 -8.78 -19.74 -8.09
N CYS A 16 -8.04 -19.09 -7.20
CA CYS A 16 -8.58 -18.52 -5.97
C CYS A 16 -9.51 -17.36 -6.30
N PRO A 17 -10.81 -17.39 -5.97
CA PRO A 17 -11.68 -16.23 -6.14
C PRO A 17 -11.15 -14.99 -5.41
N ALA A 18 -10.46 -15.20 -4.28
CA ALA A 18 -9.81 -14.13 -3.53
C ALA A 18 -8.46 -13.67 -4.13
N THR A 19 -7.96 -14.33 -5.18
CA THR A 19 -6.73 -13.95 -5.89
C THR A 19 -6.93 -14.18 -7.39
N PRO A 20 -7.75 -13.34 -8.04
CA PRO A 20 -8.03 -13.51 -9.46
C PRO A 20 -6.74 -13.43 -10.28
N PRO A 21 -6.66 -14.17 -11.41
CA PRO A 21 -5.53 -14.07 -12.31
C PRO A 21 -5.38 -12.62 -12.80
N LYS A 22 -4.16 -12.19 -13.10
CA LYS A 22 -3.83 -10.80 -13.47
C LYS A 22 -3.58 -10.67 -14.96
N GLU A 23 -3.80 -9.49 -15.53
CA GLU A 23 -3.38 -9.25 -16.91
C GLU A 23 -1.88 -9.47 -17.08
N ARG A 24 -1.47 -9.94 -18.26
CA ARG A 24 -0.05 -10.05 -18.61
C ARG A 24 0.64 -8.71 -18.40
N SER A 25 1.85 -8.74 -17.86
CA SER A 25 2.67 -7.55 -17.57
C SER A 25 2.20 -6.67 -16.41
N THR A 26 1.11 -7.03 -15.71
CA THR A 26 0.76 -6.40 -14.44
C THR A 26 1.94 -6.54 -13.48
N VAL A 27 2.42 -5.45 -12.90
CA VAL A 27 3.48 -5.53 -11.89
C VAL A 27 2.85 -5.87 -10.55
N ILE A 28 3.32 -6.94 -9.93
CA ILE A 28 2.94 -7.33 -8.57
C ILE A 28 3.95 -6.67 -7.64
N ALA A 29 3.51 -5.65 -6.91
CA ALA A 29 4.31 -4.95 -5.93
C ALA A 29 4.11 -5.54 -4.54
N ARG A 30 5.20 -5.65 -3.78
CA ARG A 30 5.22 -6.05 -2.38
C ARG A 30 5.76 -4.91 -1.55
N VAL A 31 5.08 -4.59 -0.47
CA VAL A 31 5.51 -3.57 0.48
C VAL A 31 5.85 -4.22 1.81
N TRP A 32 6.92 -3.73 2.43
CA TRP A 32 7.25 -4.01 3.82
C TRP A 32 7.45 -2.69 4.54
N GLY A 33 6.89 -2.58 5.73
CA GLY A 33 7.06 -1.41 6.59
C GLY A 33 7.42 -1.81 8.00
N ARG A 34 8.28 -1.02 8.63
CA ARG A 34 8.69 -1.23 10.02
C ARG A 34 8.79 0.08 10.76
N ARG A 35 8.36 0.02 12.02
CA ARG A 35 8.68 1.05 13.01
C ARG A 35 10.18 1.06 13.30
N VAL A 36 10.75 2.24 13.52
CA VAL A 36 12.11 2.42 14.00
C VAL A 36 12.07 2.70 15.50
N GLU A 37 12.83 1.94 16.27
CA GLU A 37 12.96 2.10 17.71
C GLU A 37 13.82 3.32 18.07
N LYS A 38 13.77 3.75 19.33
CA LYS A 38 14.56 4.90 19.83
C LYS A 38 16.07 4.76 19.61
N ASN A 39 16.57 3.53 19.56
CA ASN A 39 17.99 3.24 19.28
C ASN A 39 18.34 3.23 17.79
N GLY A 40 17.41 3.62 16.91
CA GLY A 40 17.58 3.64 15.45
C GLY A 40 17.47 2.29 14.76
N GLN A 41 17.26 1.20 15.51
CA GLN A 41 17.07 -0.14 14.93
C GLN A 41 15.61 -0.35 14.50
N LEU A 42 15.40 -1.20 13.49
CA LEU A 42 14.06 -1.61 13.10
C LEU A 42 13.42 -2.45 14.21
N CYS A 43 12.14 -2.20 14.49
CA CYS A 43 11.37 -3.02 15.41
C CYS A 43 11.40 -4.47 14.94
N LYS A 44 11.89 -5.36 15.81
CA LYS A 44 11.95 -6.80 15.54
C LYS A 44 10.59 -7.47 15.71
N SER A 45 9.72 -6.88 16.53
CA SER A 45 8.37 -7.39 16.75
C SER A 45 7.54 -7.23 15.48
N CYS A 46 7.06 -8.35 14.96
CA CYS A 46 6.14 -8.39 13.82
C CYS A 46 4.72 -8.78 14.26
N THR A 47 4.46 -8.83 15.57
CA THR A 47 3.19 -9.35 16.13
C THR A 47 2.05 -8.34 16.05
N SER A 48 2.37 -7.07 15.79
CA SER A 48 1.36 -6.02 15.66
C SER A 48 1.55 -5.23 14.37
N GLN A 49 0.43 -4.88 13.76
CA GLN A 49 0.35 -4.01 12.58
C GLN A 49 0.94 -2.62 12.85
N GLU A 50 0.99 -2.19 14.11
CA GLU A 50 1.66 -0.95 14.53
C GLU A 50 3.20 -1.00 14.44
N ASN A 51 3.78 -2.20 14.33
CA ASN A 51 5.24 -2.39 14.30
C ASN A 51 5.73 -2.89 12.93
N TYR A 52 4.88 -3.60 12.21
CA TYR A 52 5.20 -4.25 10.94
C TYR A 52 3.99 -4.34 10.03
N ILE A 53 4.19 -4.06 8.75
CA ILE A 53 3.24 -4.34 7.68
C ILE A 53 3.93 -5.13 6.57
N GLU A 54 3.17 -6.03 5.95
CA GLU A 54 3.49 -6.64 4.68
C GLU A 54 2.20 -6.73 3.87
N ASP A 55 2.24 -6.24 2.63
CA ASP A 55 1.09 -6.28 1.74
C ASP A 55 1.54 -6.45 0.29
N VAL A 56 0.59 -6.83 -0.57
CA VAL A 56 0.78 -7.05 -2.00
C VAL A 56 -0.30 -6.32 -2.78
N PHE A 57 0.10 -5.52 -3.75
CA PHE A 57 -0.81 -4.78 -4.61
C PHE A 57 -0.35 -4.78 -6.07
N ASP A 58 -1.28 -4.56 -6.98
CA ASP A 58 -1.01 -4.57 -8.41
C ASP A 58 -0.74 -3.16 -8.93
N ILE A 59 0.17 -3.02 -9.89
CA ILE A 59 0.32 -1.82 -10.71
C ILE A 59 -0.21 -2.14 -12.11
N PRO A 60 -1.40 -1.62 -12.47
CA PRO A 60 -2.03 -1.92 -13.74
C PRO A 60 -1.21 -1.44 -14.94
N ASN A 61 -1.38 -2.14 -16.07
CA ASN A 61 -0.76 -1.79 -17.36
C ASN A 61 -1.07 -0.34 -17.81
N ALA A 62 -2.22 0.21 -17.41
CA ALA A 62 -2.57 1.60 -17.69
C ALA A 62 -1.62 2.60 -16.98
N MET A 63 -1.35 2.39 -15.68
CA MET A 63 -0.41 3.23 -14.93
C MET A 63 1.01 3.11 -15.48
N GLN A 64 1.44 1.89 -15.87
CA GLN A 64 2.75 1.67 -16.47
C GLN A 64 2.91 2.45 -17.79
N ARG A 65 1.87 2.48 -18.63
CA ARG A 65 1.86 3.26 -19.87
C ARG A 65 1.98 4.75 -19.62
N GLU A 66 1.34 5.29 -18.58
CA GLU A 66 1.50 6.70 -18.21
C GLU A 66 2.94 7.04 -17.82
N VAL A 67 3.61 6.14 -17.07
CA VAL A 67 5.04 6.28 -16.73
C VAL A 67 5.89 6.27 -18.00
N ALA A 68 5.69 5.30 -18.88
CA ALA A 68 6.44 5.19 -20.13
C ALA A 68 6.26 6.44 -21.02
N ASN A 69 5.04 6.98 -21.07
CA ASN A 69 4.75 8.21 -21.81
C ASN A 69 5.41 9.44 -21.18
N ALA A 70 5.50 9.51 -19.85
CA ALA A 70 6.23 10.57 -19.16
C ALA A 70 7.75 10.46 -19.42
N ALA A 71 8.28 9.24 -19.42
CA ALA A 71 9.69 8.96 -19.65
C ALA A 71 10.18 9.33 -21.06
N LYS A 72 9.31 9.30 -22.07
CA LYS A 72 9.61 9.74 -23.44
C LYS A 72 9.87 11.24 -23.57
N LYS A 73 9.49 12.05 -22.58
CA LYS A 73 9.48 13.53 -22.68
C LYS A 73 10.79 14.22 -22.31
N GLY A 74 11.83 13.50 -21.89
CA GLY A 74 13.16 14.07 -21.62
C GLY A 74 13.83 13.50 -20.37
N ASP A 75 14.83 14.24 -19.86
CA ASP A 75 15.69 13.87 -18.73
C ASP A 75 14.88 13.61 -17.44
N ARG A 76 14.68 14.65 -16.63
CA ARG A 76 13.96 14.55 -15.36
C ARG A 76 12.48 14.84 -15.58
N PHE A 77 11.62 13.91 -15.16
CA PHE A 77 10.18 14.04 -15.29
C PHE A 77 9.44 13.74 -13.99
N ARG A 78 8.24 14.28 -13.91
CA ARG A 78 7.30 14.06 -12.83
C ARG A 78 6.66 12.68 -12.98
N LEU A 79 6.68 11.87 -11.92
CA LEU A 79 5.93 10.60 -11.96
C LEU A 79 4.42 10.86 -11.96
N PRO A 80 3.63 10.08 -12.71
CA PRO A 80 2.18 10.24 -12.76
C PRO A 80 1.53 10.16 -11.38
N ASP A 81 0.64 11.09 -11.08
CA ASP A 81 -0.03 11.21 -9.78
C ASP A 81 -0.79 9.93 -9.38
N ALA A 82 -1.42 9.25 -10.35
CA ALA A 82 -2.12 7.99 -10.11
C ALA A 82 -1.19 6.92 -9.54
N LEU A 83 0.01 6.76 -10.10
CA LEU A 83 1.00 5.82 -9.59
C LEU A 83 1.46 6.21 -8.19
N VAL A 84 1.78 7.48 -7.97
CA VAL A 84 2.30 7.94 -6.67
C VAL A 84 1.26 7.76 -5.56
N ARG A 85 0.00 8.12 -5.83
CA ARG A 85 -1.13 7.88 -4.91
C ARG A 85 -1.30 6.40 -4.61
N HIS A 86 -1.20 5.56 -5.63
CA HIS A 86 -1.30 4.11 -5.48
C HIS A 86 -0.23 3.58 -4.54
N MET A 87 1.05 3.94 -4.75
CA MET A 87 2.16 3.52 -3.87
C MET A 87 1.95 3.98 -2.42
N VAL A 88 1.61 5.26 -2.22
CA VAL A 88 1.44 5.83 -0.87
C VAL A 88 0.22 5.24 -0.16
N THR A 89 -0.81 4.79 -0.88
CA THR A 89 -1.99 4.12 -0.30
C THR A 89 -1.63 2.87 0.50
N TYR A 90 -0.62 2.11 0.06
CA TYR A 90 -0.19 0.86 0.71
C TYR A 90 0.98 1.04 1.67
N THR A 91 1.45 2.26 1.89
CA THR A 91 2.66 2.53 2.68
C THR A 91 2.32 3.18 4.02
N TYR A 92 1.91 2.36 4.98
CA TYR A 92 1.56 2.79 6.34
C TYR A 92 1.60 1.62 7.33
N LEU A 93 1.73 1.90 8.63
CA LEU A 93 1.54 0.97 9.74
C LEU A 93 0.13 1.15 10.32
N GLY A 94 -0.31 0.13 11.05
CA GLY A 94 -1.62 0.10 11.66
C GLY A 94 -2.67 -0.58 10.78
N GLN A 95 -3.93 -0.37 11.13
CA GLN A 95 -5.04 -1.20 10.65
C GLN A 95 -5.41 -0.89 9.19
N LEU A 96 -5.84 -1.91 8.45
CA LEU A 96 -6.14 -1.79 7.02
C LEU A 96 -7.17 -0.69 6.70
N ASP A 97 -8.07 -0.37 7.64
CA ASP A 97 -9.14 0.61 7.46
C ASP A 97 -8.66 2.08 7.52
N VAL A 98 -7.44 2.36 7.98
CA VAL A 98 -6.89 3.71 8.11
C VAL A 98 -5.89 4.09 7.02
N ARG A 99 -6.05 3.57 5.80
CA ARG A 99 -5.22 3.98 4.65
C ARG A 99 -5.19 5.50 4.52
N PRO A 100 -4.00 6.13 4.39
CA PRO A 100 -3.89 7.58 4.47
C PRO A 100 -4.44 8.32 3.21
N VAL A 101 -4.43 7.67 2.05
CA VAL A 101 -4.83 8.29 0.76
C VAL A 101 -6.21 7.84 0.29
N ALA A 102 -6.55 6.56 0.47
CA ALA A 102 -7.82 5.97 0.02
C ALA A 102 -8.39 5.08 1.13
N SER A 103 -8.85 5.70 2.22
CA SER A 103 -9.50 4.94 3.30
C SER A 103 -10.85 4.39 2.83
N PRO A 104 -11.13 3.12 3.13
CA PRO A 104 -12.45 2.54 2.90
C PRO A 104 -13.51 3.09 3.87
N VAL A 105 -13.13 3.86 4.89
CA VAL A 105 -14.06 4.42 5.88
C VAL A 105 -14.82 5.59 5.28
N SER A 106 -16.14 5.42 5.15
CA SER A 106 -17.04 6.47 4.69
C SER A 106 -16.88 7.75 5.53
N GLN A 107 -16.90 8.92 4.89
CA GLN A 107 -16.80 10.25 5.52
C GLN A 107 -15.43 10.59 6.13
N SER A 108 -14.45 9.70 6.02
CA SER A 108 -13.06 10.08 6.25
C SER A 108 -12.64 11.17 5.26
N ARG A 109 -11.78 12.08 5.70
CA ARG A 109 -11.25 13.17 4.86
C ARG A 109 -9.74 13.07 4.78
N SER A 110 -9.25 12.72 3.60
CA SER A 110 -7.81 12.76 3.30
C SER A 110 -7.40 14.16 2.84
N LYS A 111 -6.28 14.64 3.37
CA LYS A 111 -5.58 15.85 2.97
C LYS A 111 -4.19 15.46 2.49
N ILE A 112 -3.83 15.93 1.30
CA ILE A 112 -2.51 15.71 0.72
C ILE A 112 -1.74 17.03 0.86
N HIS A 113 -0.73 17.03 1.71
CA HIS A 113 0.14 18.19 1.92
C HIS A 113 1.30 18.18 0.93
N ALA A 114 1.85 17.01 0.64
CA ALA A 114 2.85 16.81 -0.39
C ALA A 114 2.68 15.46 -1.07
N LEU A 115 2.84 15.43 -2.39
CA LEU A 115 2.90 14.19 -3.14
C LEU A 115 3.82 14.40 -4.33
N GLU A 116 5.12 14.44 -4.07
CA GLU A 116 6.12 14.96 -5.00
C GLU A 116 7.19 13.91 -5.34
N TRP A 117 6.98 13.03 -6.34
CA TRP A 117 8.01 12.14 -6.89
C TRP A 117 8.47 12.49 -8.32
N TRP A 118 9.77 12.34 -8.54
CA TRP A 118 10.46 12.61 -9.78
C TRP A 118 11.25 11.38 -10.20
N ALA A 119 11.42 11.22 -11.51
CA ALA A 119 12.28 10.22 -12.11
C ALA A 119 13.28 10.88 -13.06
N GLU A 120 14.48 10.33 -13.14
CA GLU A 120 15.53 10.77 -14.06
C GLU A 120 16.27 9.53 -14.63
N PRO A 121 16.85 9.61 -15.84
CA PRO A 121 17.51 8.47 -16.45
C PRO A 121 18.79 8.15 -15.66
N ALA A 122 19.06 6.87 -15.50
CA ALA A 122 20.28 6.34 -14.90
C ALA A 122 20.96 5.40 -15.92
N PRO A 123 22.20 4.93 -15.67
CA PRO A 123 22.85 3.98 -16.55
C PRO A 123 21.93 2.79 -16.86
N SER A 124 21.71 2.53 -18.14
CA SER A 124 20.84 1.46 -18.62
C SER A 124 21.33 0.11 -18.10
N VAL A 125 20.39 -0.81 -17.95
CA VAL A 125 20.67 -2.22 -17.63
C VAL A 125 20.40 -3.05 -18.88
N LYS A 126 20.94 -4.27 -18.97
CA LYS A 126 20.86 -5.09 -20.19
C LYS A 126 19.41 -5.25 -20.66
N GLY A 127 19.08 -4.63 -21.80
CA GLY A 127 17.75 -4.71 -22.43
C GLY A 127 16.68 -3.76 -21.87
N SER A 128 17.01 -2.81 -20.99
CA SER A 128 16.03 -1.84 -20.47
C SER A 128 16.66 -0.53 -19.98
N GLN A 129 15.86 0.53 -19.96
CA GLN A 129 16.27 1.84 -19.44
C GLN A 129 15.95 1.95 -17.95
N ARG A 130 16.96 2.20 -17.13
CA ARG A 130 16.78 2.46 -15.69
C ARG A 130 16.46 3.93 -15.45
N TYR A 131 15.53 4.17 -14.54
CA TYR A 131 15.22 5.49 -14.03
C TYR A 131 15.39 5.51 -12.51
N ARG A 132 16.09 6.53 -11.99
CA ARG A 132 16.21 6.76 -10.54
C ARG A 132 15.01 7.58 -10.08
N ILE A 133 14.41 7.17 -8.97
CA ILE A 133 13.30 7.88 -8.32
C ILE A 133 13.81 8.65 -7.11
N THR A 134 13.32 9.89 -6.96
CA THR A 134 13.42 10.67 -5.72
C THR A 134 12.09 11.35 -5.44
N GLY A 135 11.70 11.49 -4.18
CA GLY A 135 10.48 12.19 -3.86
C GLY A 135 10.16 12.34 -2.38
N LYS A 136 9.01 12.95 -2.12
CA LYS A 136 8.41 13.07 -0.78
C LYS A 136 6.90 12.84 -0.84
N SER A 137 6.33 12.35 0.24
CA SER A 137 4.88 12.31 0.44
C SER A 137 4.54 12.78 1.86
N ASP A 138 3.45 13.50 2.01
CA ASP A 138 2.88 13.89 3.29
C ASP A 138 1.36 13.91 3.16
N VAL A 139 0.74 12.93 3.80
CA VAL A 139 -0.67 12.62 3.66
C VAL A 139 -1.28 12.44 5.04
N GLU A 140 -2.47 12.97 5.22
CA GLU A 140 -3.16 12.99 6.50
C GLU A 140 -4.61 12.59 6.28
N ILE A 141 -5.15 11.74 7.14
CA ILE A 141 -6.55 11.38 7.14
C ILE A 141 -7.14 11.54 8.53
N ASN A 142 -8.36 12.06 8.56
CA ASN A 142 -9.10 12.30 9.79
C ASN A 142 -10.51 11.71 9.68
N HIS A 143 -10.95 11.10 10.78
CA HIS A 143 -12.34 10.69 10.98
C HIS A 143 -12.80 11.12 12.36
N ALA A 144 -13.85 11.94 12.42
CA ALA A 144 -14.35 12.51 13.66
C ALA A 144 -15.04 11.50 14.59
N GLY A 145 -15.41 10.33 14.08
CA GLY A 145 -16.22 9.34 14.80
C GLY A 145 -17.71 9.70 14.85
N ARG A 146 -18.57 8.69 15.03
CA ARG A 146 -20.00 8.86 15.36
C ARG A 146 -20.36 7.92 16.52
N ALA A 147 -21.36 8.28 17.31
CA ALA A 147 -21.92 7.38 18.32
C ALA A 147 -22.41 6.08 17.63
N GLY A 148 -21.85 4.93 18.03
CA GLY A 148 -22.18 3.61 17.47
C GLY A 148 -21.53 3.24 16.14
N GLY A 149 -20.54 4.00 15.65
CA GLY A 149 -19.85 3.76 14.38
C GLY A 149 -18.34 3.51 14.52
N VAL A 150 -17.62 3.62 13.39
CA VAL A 150 -16.15 3.54 13.36
C VAL A 150 -15.54 4.57 14.31
N GLY A 151 -14.53 4.14 15.08
CA GLY A 151 -13.85 4.98 16.05
C GLY A 151 -13.30 6.28 15.45
N ARG A 152 -13.13 7.30 16.29
CA ARG A 152 -12.37 8.51 15.91
C ARG A 152 -10.92 8.10 15.61
N PHE A 153 -10.37 8.60 14.50
CA PHE A 153 -8.96 8.41 14.21
C PHE A 153 -8.34 9.62 13.51
N HIS A 154 -7.03 9.75 13.69
CA HIS A 154 -6.12 10.63 12.96
C HIS A 154 -4.96 9.76 12.49
N HIS A 155 -4.59 9.87 11.22
CA HIS A 155 -3.43 9.18 10.68
C HIS A 155 -2.68 10.06 9.71
N ARG A 156 -1.40 10.33 9.97
CA ARG A 156 -0.52 11.08 9.09
C ARG A 156 0.74 10.30 8.79
N VAL A 157 1.11 10.23 7.52
CA VAL A 157 2.31 9.54 7.03
C VAL A 157 3.13 10.52 6.20
N SER A 158 4.34 10.81 6.65
CA SER A 158 5.27 11.73 5.99
C SER A 158 6.59 11.03 5.67
N LEU A 159 6.91 10.86 4.39
CA LEU A 159 8.01 10.01 3.92
C LEU A 159 8.88 10.71 2.87
N GLN A 160 10.17 10.40 2.92
CA GLN A 160 11.16 10.68 1.87
C GLN A 160 11.42 9.41 1.10
N TRP A 161 11.37 9.50 -0.23
CA TRP A 161 11.40 8.37 -1.15
C TRP A 161 12.64 8.40 -2.02
N ARG A 162 13.24 7.22 -2.20
CA ARG A 162 14.30 6.99 -3.18
C ARG A 162 14.16 5.60 -3.78
N GLY A 163 14.66 5.41 -4.98
CA GLY A 163 14.60 4.09 -5.62
C GLY A 163 14.88 4.13 -7.09
N PHE A 164 14.35 3.14 -7.80
CA PHE A 164 14.48 3.01 -9.24
C PHE A 164 13.35 2.17 -9.84
N PHE A 165 13.20 2.27 -11.15
CA PHE A 165 12.51 1.27 -11.96
C PHE A 165 13.25 1.06 -13.27
N ASP A 166 13.10 -0.14 -13.82
CA ASP A 166 13.61 -0.52 -15.14
C ASP A 166 12.43 -0.60 -16.11
N LEU A 167 12.52 0.13 -17.22
CA LEU A 167 11.51 0.19 -18.26
C LEU A 167 11.99 -0.55 -19.50
N ASP A 168 11.25 -1.57 -19.91
CA ASP A 168 11.38 -2.23 -21.22
C ASP A 168 10.17 -1.85 -22.06
N GLU A 169 10.40 -1.08 -23.13
CA GLU A 169 9.39 -0.40 -23.93
C GLU A 169 8.37 0.40 -23.09
N ASN A 170 7.21 -0.20 -22.77
CA ASN A 170 6.14 0.40 -21.98
C ASN A 170 5.85 -0.35 -20.67
N ALA A 171 6.65 -1.35 -20.33
CA ALA A 171 6.47 -2.21 -19.17
C ALA A 171 7.54 -1.95 -18.11
N ILE A 172 7.11 -1.82 -16.86
CA ILE A 172 8.03 -1.81 -15.73
C ILE A 172 8.41 -3.27 -15.45
N ILE A 173 9.68 -3.61 -15.64
CA ILE A 173 10.16 -4.99 -15.43
C ILE A 173 10.82 -5.19 -14.07
N ASN A 174 11.20 -4.10 -13.41
CA ASN A 174 11.77 -4.13 -12.08
C ASN A 174 11.45 -2.80 -11.38
N LEU A 175 11.04 -2.88 -10.13
CA LEU A 175 10.76 -1.72 -9.28
C LEU A 175 11.43 -1.96 -7.93
N GLY A 176 12.16 -0.98 -7.44
CA GLY A 176 12.73 -0.97 -6.09
C GLY A 176 12.61 0.42 -5.49
N LEU A 177 11.86 0.55 -4.41
CA LEU A 177 11.71 1.79 -3.66
C LEU A 177 12.09 1.55 -2.20
N TRP A 178 12.65 2.58 -1.58
CA TRP A 178 12.73 2.66 -0.14
C TRP A 178 12.23 4.04 0.31
N ALA A 179 11.64 4.06 1.50
CA ALA A 179 11.22 5.29 2.13
C ALA A 179 11.60 5.32 3.60
N GLU A 180 11.84 6.50 4.11
CA GLU A 180 12.02 6.75 5.54
C GLU A 180 11.30 8.03 5.93
N GLY A 181 10.81 8.10 7.16
CA GLY A 181 10.12 9.29 7.65
C GLY A 181 9.42 9.05 8.96
N GLN A 182 8.26 9.69 9.13
CA GLN A 182 7.47 9.71 10.36
C GLN A 182 6.05 9.26 10.09
N GLU A 183 5.50 8.55 11.07
CA GLU A 183 4.12 8.14 11.05
C GLU A 183 3.45 8.38 12.39
N GLN A 184 2.26 8.96 12.31
CA GLN A 184 1.42 9.29 13.44
C GLN A 184 0.07 8.64 13.26
N LEU A 185 -0.31 7.73 14.15
CA LEU A 185 -1.62 7.08 14.13
C LEU A 185 -2.24 7.14 15.51
N GLN A 186 -3.38 7.81 15.60
CA GLN A 186 -4.26 7.80 16.76
C GLN A 186 -5.57 7.13 16.37
N TRP A 187 -5.92 6.02 17.02
CA TRP A 187 -7.18 5.32 16.82
C TRP A 187 -7.87 5.10 18.15
N GLY A 188 -9.17 5.41 18.21
CA GLY A 188 -10.06 5.04 19.31
C GLY A 188 -10.33 6.18 20.28
N HIS A 189 -11.30 5.95 21.16
CA HIS A 189 -11.67 6.91 22.20
C HIS A 189 -10.88 6.59 23.48
N ARG A 190 -9.97 7.49 23.89
CA ARG A 190 -9.27 7.39 25.20
C ARG A 190 -10.24 7.22 26.38
N VAL A 191 -11.48 7.68 26.23
CA VAL A 191 -12.55 7.59 27.22
C VAL A 191 -13.12 6.16 27.35
N LEU A 192 -13.12 5.34 26.29
CA LEU A 192 -13.59 3.95 26.34
C LEU A 192 -12.65 3.03 27.15
N GLN A 193 -11.43 3.50 27.48
CA GLN A 193 -10.54 2.80 28.41
C GLN A 193 -10.83 3.15 29.89
N LEU A 194 -11.69 4.14 30.14
CA LEU A 194 -12.04 4.62 31.47
C LEU A 194 -13.43 4.15 31.93
N THR A 195 -14.21 3.53 31.04
CA THR A 195 -15.52 2.94 31.36
C THR A 195 -15.43 1.41 31.48
N PRO A 196 -16.14 0.78 32.44
CA PRO A 196 -16.15 -0.67 32.64
C PRO A 196 -17.08 -1.36 31.63
N ASP A 197 -16.85 -1.12 30.33
CA ASP A 197 -17.65 -1.70 29.26
C ASP A 197 -17.29 -3.19 29.02
N PRO A 198 -18.23 -4.02 28.54
CA PRO A 198 -18.07 -5.47 28.42
C PRO A 198 -16.99 -5.88 27.41
N ASP A 199 -16.39 -7.05 27.59
CA ASP A 199 -15.24 -7.61 26.83
C ASP A 199 -15.35 -7.55 25.29
N VAL A 200 -16.56 -7.46 24.75
CA VAL A 200 -16.81 -7.28 23.30
C VAL A 200 -16.43 -5.88 22.77
N ALA A 201 -16.37 -4.86 23.63
CA ALA A 201 -15.78 -3.56 23.31
C ALA A 201 -14.24 -3.62 23.18
N HIS A 202 -13.63 -4.73 23.60
CA HIS A 202 -12.19 -5.01 23.56
C HIS A 202 -11.77 -5.99 22.46
N LEU A 203 -12.64 -6.28 21.47
CA LEU A 203 -12.21 -6.93 20.23
C LEU A 203 -10.99 -6.20 19.67
N LYS A 204 -10.04 -6.90 19.03
CA LYS A 204 -8.75 -6.30 18.58
C LYS A 204 -8.88 -5.03 17.70
N ALA A 205 -10.06 -4.75 17.16
CA ALA A 205 -10.45 -3.52 16.46
C ALA A 205 -10.80 -2.31 17.39
N GLY A 206 -10.88 -2.49 18.71
CA GLY A 206 -11.25 -1.49 19.72
C GLY A 206 -10.12 -1.04 20.65
N ARG A 207 -8.89 -1.57 20.49
CA ARG A 207 -7.73 -1.11 21.26
C ARG A 207 -7.35 0.32 20.84
N TYR A 208 -7.07 1.18 21.82
CA TYR A 208 -6.48 2.48 21.55
C TYR A 208 -5.08 2.31 20.94
N ILE A 209 -4.88 2.90 19.76
CA ILE A 209 -3.58 2.96 19.10
C ILE A 209 -3.08 4.39 19.18
N ASN A 210 -1.82 4.55 19.58
CA ASN A 210 -1.11 5.82 19.53
C ASN A 210 0.32 5.56 19.10
N ILE A 211 0.59 5.82 17.83
CA ILE A 211 1.91 5.76 17.20
C ILE A 211 2.31 7.20 16.91
N ASP A 212 3.53 7.54 17.29
CA ASP A 212 4.25 8.71 16.81
C ASP A 212 5.72 8.29 16.76
N SER A 213 6.15 7.84 15.59
CA SER A 213 7.42 7.10 15.48
C SER A 213 8.05 7.23 14.10
N PRO A 214 9.40 7.21 14.02
CA PRO A 214 10.05 7.05 12.75
C PRO A 214 9.73 5.67 12.17
N VAL A 215 9.67 5.61 10.84
CA VAL A 215 9.29 4.43 10.06
C VAL A 215 10.21 4.27 8.85
N ARG A 216 10.36 3.03 8.39
CA ARG A 216 11.02 2.71 7.13
C ARG A 216 10.18 1.73 6.31
N TYR A 217 10.16 1.96 5.01
CA TYR A 217 9.43 1.16 4.05
C TYR A 217 10.32 0.70 2.90
N GLY A 218 10.01 -0.47 2.35
CA GLY A 218 10.55 -0.97 1.10
C GLY A 218 9.41 -1.44 0.20
N ILE A 219 9.50 -1.14 -1.10
CA ILE A 219 8.61 -1.69 -2.12
C ILE A 219 9.45 -2.35 -3.19
N THR A 220 9.14 -3.59 -3.55
CA THR A 220 9.69 -4.22 -4.75
C THR A 220 8.57 -4.64 -5.68
N GLY A 221 8.81 -4.64 -6.98
CA GLY A 221 7.80 -5.03 -7.95
C GLY A 221 8.40 -5.71 -9.17
N GLN A 222 7.72 -6.76 -9.63
CA GLN A 222 8.06 -7.49 -10.85
C GLN A 222 6.79 -7.86 -11.63
N PRO A 223 6.86 -8.02 -12.96
CA PRO A 223 5.76 -8.50 -13.76
C PRO A 223 5.19 -9.83 -13.25
N ALA A 224 3.88 -10.00 -13.37
CA ALA A 224 3.23 -11.27 -13.08
C ALA A 224 3.76 -12.36 -14.03
N HIS A 225 4.05 -13.54 -13.48
CA HIS A 225 4.56 -14.70 -14.22
C HIS A 225 3.72 -15.96 -13.95
N GLY A 226 3.75 -16.90 -14.90
CA GLY A 226 3.24 -18.26 -14.73
C GLY A 226 1.73 -18.34 -14.43
N LYS A 227 1.37 -19.06 -13.36
CA LYS A 227 -0.02 -19.36 -12.96
C LYS A 227 -0.83 -18.13 -12.52
N ASN A 228 -0.18 -17.00 -12.29
CA ASN A 228 -0.83 -15.76 -11.85
C ASN A 228 -1.32 -14.90 -13.02
N ILE A 229 -1.05 -15.29 -14.27
CA ILE A 229 -1.46 -14.56 -15.47
C ILE A 229 -2.79 -15.13 -15.99
N TRP A 230 -3.70 -14.24 -16.36
CA TRP A 230 -4.93 -14.58 -17.07
C TRP A 230 -4.62 -15.11 -18.47
N LYS A 231 -5.13 -16.30 -18.77
CA LYS A 231 -4.84 -17.03 -20.02
C LYS A 231 -5.82 -16.73 -21.16
N GLY A 232 -6.77 -15.80 -20.97
CA GLY A 232 -7.79 -15.49 -21.98
C GLY A 232 -9.11 -16.26 -21.84
N GLU A 233 -9.21 -17.20 -20.90
CA GLU A 233 -10.43 -17.97 -20.63
C GLU A 233 -11.15 -17.44 -19.38
N GLY A 234 -12.47 -17.24 -19.47
CA GLY A 234 -13.31 -16.71 -18.39
C GLY A 234 -13.40 -15.18 -18.35
N PRO A 235 -14.13 -14.59 -17.37
CA PRO A 235 -14.27 -13.15 -17.25
C PRO A 235 -12.90 -12.49 -17.00
N PRO A 236 -12.66 -11.29 -17.58
CA PRO A 236 -11.39 -10.60 -17.44
C PRO A 236 -11.09 -10.29 -15.96
N PRO A 237 -9.81 -10.21 -15.57
CA PRO A 237 -9.40 -9.81 -14.23
C PRO A 237 -10.07 -8.50 -13.84
N GLN A 238 -10.92 -8.53 -12.82
CA GLN A 238 -11.33 -7.30 -12.16
C GLN A 238 -10.14 -6.85 -11.31
N LEU A 239 -9.63 -5.65 -11.60
CA LEU A 239 -8.67 -4.99 -10.74
C LEU A 239 -9.27 -4.93 -9.33
N THR A 240 -8.46 -5.24 -8.32
CA THR A 240 -8.82 -4.88 -6.95
C THR A 240 -8.92 -3.37 -6.93
N ASN A 241 -10.15 -2.85 -6.95
CA ASN A 241 -10.38 -1.42 -6.75
C ASN A 241 -9.71 -1.01 -5.43
N PRO A 242 -8.96 0.11 -5.41
CA PRO A 242 -8.38 0.61 -4.18
C PRO A 242 -9.44 0.90 -3.11
#